data_AF-A0A2N1C8U7-F1
#
_entry.id   AF-A0A2N1C8U7-F1
#
_cell.length_a   1.000
_cell.length_b   1.000
_cell.length_c   1.000
_cell.angle_alpha   90.00
_cell.angle_beta   90.00
_cell.angle_gamma   90.00
#
_symmetry.space_group_name_H-M   'P 1'
#
loop_
_entity.id
_entity.type
_entity.pdbx_description
1 polymer ?
#
loop_
_entity_poly.entity_id
_entity_poly.type
_entity_poly.pdbx_seq_one_letter_code
_entity_poly.pdbx_strand_id
1 'polypeptide(L)'
;MLEFDENVISYSTQPETFDVYGIEYSPDILVHTKRDGDYYEEVKGDYYLKKDGFEERFELQQKCVKALSRLPLRLVTESKIKKAPLRTLNRLNKYQRQDINKDIDIKKLPTKPILFSQLQDIIFSKFNADIGDVWTLFSHSIFTFDFKAELTPDTLVWRAR
;
A
#
# COMPACT_ATOMS: atom_id res chain seq x y z
N MET A 1 2.55 -2.05 0.29
CA MET A 1 1.11 -1.83 0.03
C MET A 1 0.67 -0.52 0.65
N LEU A 2 0.84 -0.34 1.97
CA LEU A 2 0.48 0.91 2.67
C LEU A 2 1.10 2.17 2.05
N GLU A 3 2.38 2.12 1.68
CA GLU A 3 3.11 3.22 1.00
C GLU A 3 2.43 3.75 -0.27
N PHE A 4 1.61 2.93 -0.93
CA PHE A 4 0.95 3.27 -2.19
C PHE A 4 -0.57 3.44 -2.06
N ASP A 5 -1.12 3.27 -0.85
CA ASP A 5 -2.55 3.41 -0.60
C ASP A 5 -2.88 4.89 -0.39
N GLU A 6 -3.71 5.46 -1.26
CA GLU A 6 -4.09 6.88 -1.23
C GLU A 6 -4.85 7.29 0.05
N ASN A 7 -5.44 6.32 0.76
CA ASN A 7 -6.13 6.56 2.02
C ASN A 7 -5.19 6.57 3.24
N VAL A 8 -3.96 6.08 3.09
CA VAL A 8 -2.95 6.08 4.15
C VAL A 8 -2.23 7.43 4.18
N ILE A 9 -2.15 8.04 5.36
CA ILE A 9 -1.41 9.29 5.60
C ILE A 9 0.03 8.95 5.98
N SER A 10 0.18 8.03 6.93
CA SER A 10 1.46 7.55 7.43
C SER A 10 1.26 6.21 8.12
N TYR A 11 2.37 5.51 8.36
CA TYR A 11 2.37 4.31 9.18
C TYR A 11 3.68 4.22 9.95
N SER A 12 3.65 3.49 11.06
CA SER A 12 4.83 3.19 11.87
C SER A 12 4.89 1.70 12.18
N THR A 13 6.07 1.11 12.03
CA THR A 13 6.31 -0.30 12.37
C THR A 13 6.73 -0.44 13.83
N GLN A 14 6.21 -1.45 14.53
CA GLN A 14 6.46 -1.71 15.95
C GLN A 14 6.22 -0.44 16.81
N PRO A 15 4.99 0.11 16.79
CA PRO A 15 4.70 1.45 17.28
C PRO A 15 4.76 1.58 18.81
N GLU A 16 4.18 0.62 19.51
CA GLU A 16 4.07 0.58 20.96
C GLU A 16 3.79 -0.84 21.46
N THR A 17 3.82 -1.02 22.77
CA THR A 17 3.61 -2.31 23.44
C THR A 17 2.40 -2.21 24.36
N PHE A 18 1.58 -3.26 24.34
CA PHE A 18 0.42 -3.46 25.19
C PHE A 18 0.67 -4.64 26.14
N ASP A 19 0.16 -4.53 27.36
CA ASP A 19 0.06 -5.66 28.27
C ASP A 19 -1.25 -6.44 27.97
N VAL A 20 -1.09 -7.66 27.46
CA VAL A 20 -2.19 -8.59 27.18
C VAL A 20 -2.13 -9.71 28.22
N TYR A 21 -2.80 -9.48 29.35
CA TYR A 21 -2.90 -10.44 30.45
C TYR A 21 -1.55 -10.90 31.03
N GLY A 22 -0.63 -9.96 31.27
CA GLY A 22 0.71 -10.18 31.81
C GLY A 22 1.74 -10.53 30.74
N ILE A 23 1.39 -10.44 29.46
CA ILE A 23 2.27 -10.73 28.32
C ILE A 23 2.40 -9.46 27.49
N GLU A 24 3.64 -8.99 27.32
CA GLU A 24 3.94 -7.89 26.41
C GLU A 24 3.65 -8.28 24.96
N TYR A 25 2.89 -7.42 24.29
CA TYR A 25 2.49 -7.59 22.90
C TYR A 25 2.62 -6.27 22.14
N SER A 26 3.37 -6.29 21.04
CA SER A 26 3.52 -5.15 20.15
C SER A 26 2.91 -5.49 18.79
N PRO A 27 1.90 -4.74 18.32
CA PRO A 27 1.40 -4.87 16.96
C PRO A 27 2.50 -4.58 15.94
N ASP A 28 2.41 -5.18 14.76
CA ASP A 28 3.44 -4.99 13.74
C ASP A 28 3.43 -3.57 13.16
N ILE A 29 2.24 -2.97 12.97
CA ILE A 29 2.09 -1.68 12.30
C ILE A 29 0.95 -0.87 12.95
N LEU A 30 1.13 0.43 13.09
CA LEU A 30 0.04 1.42 13.27
C LEU A 30 -0.11 2.21 11.97
N VAL A 31 -1.35 2.31 11.48
CA VAL A 31 -1.71 2.98 10.22
C VAL A 31 -2.61 4.16 10.51
N HIS A 32 -2.22 5.33 10.03
CA HIS A 32 -3.03 6.54 10.07
C HIS A 32 -3.74 6.72 8.73
N THR A 33 -5.06 6.91 8.74
CA THR A 33 -5.85 7.04 7.51
C THR A 33 -6.59 8.37 7.39
N LYS A 34 -6.97 8.72 6.16
CA LYS A 34 -7.76 9.91 5.87
C LYS A 34 -9.24 9.74 6.24
N ARG A 35 -9.79 8.52 6.16
CA ARG A 35 -11.25 8.29 6.22
C ARG A 35 -11.71 7.13 7.08
N ASP A 36 -10.89 6.10 7.27
CA ASP A 36 -11.34 4.84 7.89
C ASP A 36 -11.04 4.75 9.39
N GLY A 37 -10.54 5.85 9.96
CA GLY A 37 -9.94 5.88 11.29
C GLY A 37 -8.59 5.18 11.33
N ASP A 38 -7.83 5.47 12.38
CA ASP A 38 -6.53 4.85 12.59
C ASP A 38 -6.71 3.41 13.10
N TYR A 39 -5.77 2.53 12.78
CA TYR A 39 -5.85 1.12 13.16
C TYR A 39 -4.46 0.47 13.23
N TYR A 40 -4.36 -0.61 14.01
CA TYR A 40 -3.18 -1.46 14.02
C TYR A 40 -3.33 -2.62 13.03
N GLU A 41 -2.22 -3.09 12.47
CA GLU A 41 -2.12 -4.34 11.72
C GLU A 41 -1.14 -5.30 12.40
N GLU A 42 -1.54 -6.57 12.45
CA GLU A 42 -0.69 -7.71 12.76
C GLU A 42 -0.46 -8.49 11.46
N VAL A 43 0.79 -8.76 11.11
CA VAL A 43 1.17 -9.52 9.92
C VAL A 43 1.57 -10.94 10.31
N LYS A 44 0.90 -11.94 9.73
CA LYS A 44 1.20 -13.35 10.01
C LYS A 44 1.25 -14.21 8.75
N GLY A 45 2.21 -15.14 8.74
CA GLY A 45 2.26 -16.21 7.75
C GLY A 45 1.09 -17.18 7.91
N ASP A 46 0.59 -17.74 6.81
CA ASP A 46 -0.59 -18.62 6.83
C ASP A 46 -0.39 -19.85 7.73
N TYR A 47 0.86 -20.29 7.91
CA TYR A 47 1.22 -21.37 8.83
C TYR A 47 0.85 -21.08 10.29
N TYR A 48 0.98 -19.83 10.75
CA TYR A 48 0.70 -19.45 12.14
C TYR A 48 -0.79 -19.48 12.46
N LEU A 49 -1.64 -19.26 11.45
CA LEU A 49 -3.09 -19.29 11.60
C LEU A 49 -3.61 -20.69 11.94
N LYS A 50 -2.83 -21.73 11.61
CA LYS A 50 -3.18 -23.13 11.87
C LYS A 50 -2.66 -23.64 13.21
N LYS A 51 -1.94 -22.81 13.98
CA LYS A 51 -1.46 -23.22 15.30
C LYS A 51 -2.62 -23.20 16.29
N ASP A 52 -2.68 -24.24 17.12
CA ASP A 52 -3.67 -24.34 18.19
C ASP A 52 -3.67 -23.08 19.07
N GLY A 53 -4.87 -22.56 19.35
CA GLY A 53 -5.08 -21.36 20.16
C GLY A 53 -4.67 -20.04 19.50
N PHE A 54 -4.30 -20.01 18.21
CA PHE A 54 -3.98 -18.74 17.53
C PHE A 54 -5.17 -17.79 17.52
N GLU A 55 -6.35 -18.27 17.11
CA GLU A 55 -7.56 -17.46 16.99
C GLU A 55 -7.97 -16.86 18.34
N GLU A 56 -8.03 -17.69 19.39
CA GLU A 56 -8.33 -17.25 20.75
C GLU A 56 -7.34 -16.19 21.25
N ARG A 57 -6.03 -16.41 21.06
CA ARG A 57 -5.00 -15.45 21.45
C ARG A 57 -5.15 -14.14 20.67
N PHE A 58 -5.40 -14.22 19.37
CA PHE A 58 -5.54 -13.03 18.54
C PHE A 58 -6.80 -12.24 18.91
N GLU A 59 -7.91 -12.90 19.22
CA GLU A 59 -9.11 -12.23 19.74
C GLU A 59 -8.84 -11.50 21.07
N LEU A 60 -8.08 -12.11 21.98
CA LEU A 60 -7.69 -11.45 23.24
C LEU A 60 -6.83 -10.22 22.96
N GLN A 61 -5.85 -10.32 22.06
CA GLN A 61 -5.04 -9.18 21.62
C GLN A 61 -5.93 -8.07 21.04
N GLN A 62 -6.88 -8.40 20.17
CA GLN A 62 -7.82 -7.44 19.59
C GLN A 62 -8.65 -6.72 20.66
N LYS A 63 -9.17 -7.46 21.64
CA LYS A 63 -9.96 -6.89 22.75
C LYS A 63 -9.12 -5.96 23.61
N CYS A 64 -7.91 -6.39 24.01
CA CYS A 64 -7.00 -5.60 24.84
C CYS A 64 -6.55 -4.32 24.13
N VAL A 65 -6.04 -4.43 22.89
CA VAL A 65 -5.60 -3.26 22.11
C VAL A 65 -6.74 -2.27 21.95
N LYS A 66 -7.95 -2.73 21.56
CA LYS A 66 -9.10 -1.85 21.40
C LYS A 66 -9.55 -1.20 22.71
N ALA A 67 -9.45 -1.90 23.84
CA ALA A 67 -9.80 -1.34 25.13
C ALA A 67 -8.81 -0.23 25.56
N LEU A 68 -7.51 -0.43 25.31
CA LEU A 68 -6.44 0.46 25.74
C LEU A 68 -6.23 1.66 24.80
N SER A 69 -6.14 1.43 23.49
CA SER A 69 -5.87 2.49 22.48
C SER A 69 -7.12 3.09 21.87
N ARG A 70 -8.29 2.45 22.02
CA ARG A 70 -9.53 2.73 21.27
C ARG A 70 -9.46 2.45 19.76
N LEU A 71 -8.35 1.91 19.27
CA LEU A 71 -8.17 1.58 17.85
C LEU A 71 -8.37 0.08 17.60
N PRO A 72 -8.88 -0.31 16.42
CA PRO A 72 -9.01 -1.71 16.06
C PRO A 72 -7.66 -2.32 15.67
N LEU A 73 -7.47 -3.60 15.99
CA LEU A 73 -6.36 -4.43 15.51
C LEU A 73 -6.85 -5.35 14.38
N ARG A 74 -6.20 -5.29 13.23
CA ARG A 74 -6.54 -6.05 12.01
C ARG A 74 -5.48 -7.09 11.71
N LEU A 75 -5.89 -8.25 11.19
CA LEU A 75 -4.97 -9.29 10.74
C LEU A 75 -4.71 -9.16 9.24
N VAL A 76 -3.43 -9.17 8.86
CA VAL A 76 -2.96 -9.26 7.48
C VAL A 76 -2.21 -10.57 7.31
N THR A 77 -2.69 -11.40 6.39
CA THR A 77 -2.15 -12.73 6.16
C THR A 77 -1.25 -12.76 4.93
N GLU A 78 -0.32 -13.71 4.90
CA GLU A 78 0.53 -13.97 3.73
C GLU A 78 -0.32 -14.25 2.47
N SER A 79 -1.41 -15.01 2.59
CA SER A 79 -2.36 -15.24 1.48
C SER A 79 -2.97 -13.96 0.93
N LYS A 80 -3.24 -12.95 1.77
CA LYS A 80 -3.72 -11.62 1.34
C LYS A 80 -2.61 -10.86 0.61
N ILE A 81 -1.37 -10.95 1.09
CA ILE A 81 -0.19 -10.34 0.45
C ILE A 81 0.12 -11.01 -0.90
N LYS A 82 0.00 -12.34 -1.01
CA LYS A 82 0.21 -13.09 -2.26
C LYS A 82 -0.76 -12.70 -3.38
N LYS A 83 -1.95 -12.20 -3.03
CA LYS A 83 -2.93 -11.67 -3.98
C LYS A 83 -2.61 -10.24 -4.41
N ALA A 84 -1.68 -9.56 -3.74
CA ALA A 84 -1.25 -8.23 -4.15
C ALA A 84 -0.44 -8.31 -5.45
N PRO A 85 -0.41 -7.24 -6.25
CA PRO A 85 0.36 -7.17 -7.48
C PRO A 85 1.85 -6.96 -7.18
N LEU A 86 2.49 -7.95 -6.56
CA LEU A 86 3.84 -7.85 -6.03
C LEU A 86 4.85 -7.45 -7.11
N ARG A 87 4.65 -7.85 -8.37
CA ARG A 87 5.56 -7.46 -9.47
C ARG A 87 5.47 -5.96 -9.71
N THR A 88 4.26 -5.42 -9.78
CA THR A 88 4.01 -3.98 -9.89
C THR A 88 4.56 -3.23 -8.68
N LEU A 89 4.25 -3.67 -7.46
CA LEU A 89 4.73 -3.01 -6.23
C LEU A 89 6.26 -2.98 -6.13
N ASN A 90 6.93 -4.08 -6.48
CA ASN A 90 8.39 -4.13 -6.51
C ASN A 90 8.99 -3.19 -7.56
N ARG A 91 8.32 -3.04 -8.72
CA ARG A 91 8.73 -2.05 -9.73
C ARG A 91 8.57 -0.63 -9.18
N LEU A 92 7.42 -0.29 -8.61
CA LEU A 92 7.19 1.05 -8.04
C LEU A 92 8.24 1.41 -6.99
N ASN A 93 8.55 0.48 -6.07
CA ASN A 93 9.58 0.68 -5.06
C ASN A 93 10.97 0.93 -5.69
N LYS A 94 11.32 0.20 -6.75
CA LYS A 94 12.58 0.44 -7.50
C LYS A 94 12.66 1.88 -8.05
N TYR A 95 11.55 2.44 -8.54
CA TYR A 95 11.49 3.77 -9.14
C TYR A 95 11.21 4.90 -8.12
N GLN A 96 10.93 4.57 -6.85
CA GLN A 96 10.69 5.58 -5.80
C GLN A 96 11.92 6.46 -5.52
N ARG A 97 13.13 5.92 -5.76
CA ARG A 97 14.40 6.66 -5.58
C ARG A 97 14.83 7.49 -6.78
N GLN A 98 14.11 7.40 -7.90
CA GLN A 98 14.45 8.13 -9.12
C GLN A 98 13.62 9.41 -9.17
N ASP A 99 14.23 10.54 -9.51
CA ASP A 99 13.48 11.78 -9.72
C ASP A 99 12.60 11.67 -10.96
N ILE A 100 11.45 12.36 -10.94
CA ILE A 100 10.62 12.51 -12.14
C ILE A 100 11.42 13.26 -13.20
N ASN A 101 11.45 12.73 -14.42
CA ASN A 101 12.06 13.39 -15.57
C ASN A 101 11.46 14.79 -15.76
N LYS A 102 12.32 15.81 -15.69
CA LYS A 102 11.94 17.23 -15.73
C LYS A 102 11.35 17.66 -17.07
N ASP A 103 11.63 16.92 -18.13
CA ASP A 103 11.08 17.20 -19.47
C ASP A 103 9.60 16.81 -19.56
N ILE A 104 9.11 15.98 -18.63
CA ILE A 104 7.69 15.62 -18.55
C ILE A 104 6.91 16.77 -17.90
N ASP A 105 6.25 17.56 -18.74
CA ASP A 105 5.29 18.55 -18.29
C ASP A 105 4.02 17.85 -17.78
N ILE A 106 4.01 17.62 -16.47
CA ILE A 106 2.92 16.97 -15.76
C ILE A 106 1.58 17.65 -16.11
N LYS A 107 1.49 18.97 -16.30
CA LYS A 107 0.21 19.65 -16.56
C LYS A 107 -0.41 19.26 -17.91
N LYS A 108 0.38 18.76 -18.85
CA LYS A 108 -0.08 18.31 -20.18
C LYS A 108 -0.53 16.84 -20.21
N LEU A 109 -0.32 16.09 -19.12
CA LEU A 109 -0.75 14.71 -19.03
C LEU A 109 -2.25 14.60 -18.73
N PRO A 110 -2.92 13.52 -19.19
CA PRO A 110 -4.35 13.32 -19.02
C PRO A 110 -4.84 13.49 -17.58
N THR A 111 -6.01 14.10 -17.44
CA THR A 111 -6.71 14.26 -16.15
C THR A 111 -7.85 13.27 -15.96
N LYS A 112 -8.38 12.73 -17.07
CA LYS A 112 -9.39 11.67 -17.05
C LYS A 112 -8.71 10.30 -17.00
N PRO A 113 -9.40 9.28 -16.46
CA PRO A 113 -8.90 7.91 -16.50
C PRO A 113 -8.66 7.43 -17.94
N ILE A 114 -7.52 6.78 -18.18
CA ILE A 114 -7.10 6.22 -19.47
C ILE A 114 -6.42 4.86 -19.25
N LEU A 115 -6.15 4.11 -20.32
CA LEU A 115 -5.37 2.87 -20.21
C LEU A 115 -3.89 3.17 -19.99
N PHE A 116 -3.20 2.28 -19.29
CA PHE A 116 -1.76 2.38 -19.06
C PHE A 116 -0.96 2.43 -20.37
N SER A 117 -1.35 1.63 -21.36
CA SER A 117 -0.80 1.68 -22.73
C SER A 117 -0.90 3.08 -23.36
N GLN A 118 -2.06 3.71 -23.26
CA GLN A 118 -2.28 5.06 -23.78
C GLN A 118 -1.41 6.10 -23.07
N LEU A 119 -1.19 5.94 -21.76
CA LEU A 119 -0.30 6.82 -21.01
C LEU A 119 1.15 6.66 -21.47
N GLN A 120 1.60 5.42 -21.70
CA GLN A 120 2.93 5.13 -22.24
C GLN A 120 3.12 5.81 -23.61
N ASP A 121 2.17 5.62 -24.53
CA ASP A 121 2.24 6.21 -25.87
C ASP A 121 2.33 7.75 -25.82
N ILE A 122 1.53 8.38 -24.96
CA ILE A 122 1.57 9.84 -24.75
C ILE A 122 2.94 10.27 -24.23
N ILE A 123 3.50 9.54 -23.28
CA ILE A 123 4.77 9.90 -22.66
C ILE A 123 5.92 9.76 -23.65
N PHE A 124 5.98 8.63 -24.36
CA PHE A 124 7.04 8.34 -25.33
C PHE A 124 6.99 9.30 -26.53
N SER A 125 5.80 9.58 -27.05
CA SER A 125 5.65 10.44 -28.23
C SER A 125 5.88 11.92 -27.96
N LYS A 126 5.59 12.41 -26.73
CA LYS A 126 5.63 13.85 -26.43
C LYS A 126 6.85 14.31 -25.66
N PHE A 127 7.49 13.44 -24.88
CA PHE A 127 8.50 13.87 -23.90
C PHE A 127 9.86 13.18 -24.06
N ASN A 128 10.09 12.45 -25.16
CA ASN A 128 11.33 11.68 -25.38
C ASN A 128 11.70 10.83 -24.14
N ALA A 129 10.68 10.25 -23.53
CA ALA A 129 10.74 9.58 -22.25
C ALA A 129 10.66 8.06 -22.44
N ASP A 130 11.08 7.31 -21.43
CA ASP A 130 11.07 5.84 -21.46
C ASP A 130 10.07 5.22 -20.46
N ILE A 131 9.99 3.89 -20.46
CA ILE A 131 9.09 3.18 -19.58
C ILE A 131 9.39 3.42 -18.09
N GLY A 132 10.66 3.64 -17.73
CA GLY A 132 11.09 4.01 -16.39
C GLY A 132 10.47 5.33 -15.96
N ASP A 133 10.48 6.33 -16.83
CA ASP A 133 9.83 7.61 -16.57
C ASP A 133 8.33 7.44 -16.31
N VAL A 134 7.65 6.59 -17.07
CA VAL A 134 6.24 6.26 -16.82
C VAL A 134 6.07 5.69 -15.40
N TRP A 135 6.93 4.74 -14.99
CA TRP A 135 6.88 4.18 -13.64
C TRP A 135 7.15 5.21 -12.54
N THR A 136 8.03 6.20 -12.78
CA THR A 136 8.29 7.27 -11.79
C THR A 136 7.02 8.08 -11.49
N LEU A 137 6.15 8.29 -12.48
CA LEU A 137 4.88 8.99 -12.25
C LEU A 137 3.96 8.25 -11.29
N PHE A 138 4.02 6.92 -11.23
CA PHE A 138 3.25 6.14 -10.26
C PHE A 138 3.95 6.05 -8.90
N SER A 139 5.28 5.90 -8.87
CA SER A 139 6.02 5.83 -7.60
C SER A 139 5.99 7.13 -6.81
N HIS A 140 5.85 8.27 -7.49
CA HIS A 140 5.70 9.60 -6.88
C HIS A 140 4.25 10.07 -6.78
N SER A 141 3.28 9.16 -6.89
CA SER A 141 1.86 9.47 -6.74
C SER A 141 1.38 10.61 -7.64
N ILE A 142 1.86 10.71 -8.88
CA ILE A 142 1.32 11.61 -9.90
C ILE A 142 0.15 10.94 -10.63
N PHE A 143 0.27 9.64 -10.87
CA PHE A 143 -0.79 8.74 -11.33
C PHE A 143 -0.96 7.59 -10.34
N THR A 144 -2.14 7.00 -10.34
CA THR A 144 -2.51 5.85 -9.52
C THR A 144 -3.42 4.91 -10.31
N PHE A 145 -3.69 3.74 -9.74
CA PHE A 145 -4.51 2.67 -10.31
C PHE A 145 -5.07 1.78 -9.18
N ASP A 146 -5.86 0.77 -9.52
CA ASP A 146 -6.32 -0.20 -8.53
C ASP A 146 -5.18 -1.17 -8.13
N PHE A 147 -4.59 -0.94 -6.95
CA PHE A 147 -3.54 -1.78 -6.36
C PHE A 147 -3.98 -3.21 -6.01
N LYS A 148 -5.22 -3.61 -6.30
CA LYS A 148 -5.66 -5.01 -6.21
C LYS A 148 -5.26 -5.84 -7.43
N ALA A 149 -4.85 -5.20 -8.53
CA ALA A 149 -4.48 -5.86 -9.78
C ALA A 149 -3.10 -5.43 -10.27
N GLU A 150 -2.46 -6.28 -11.08
CA GLU A 150 -1.20 -5.93 -11.74
C GLU A 150 -1.42 -4.78 -12.72
N LEU A 151 -0.43 -3.88 -12.81
CA LEU A 151 -0.45 -2.81 -13.80
C LEU A 151 -0.04 -3.39 -15.15
N THR A 152 -1.03 -3.63 -16.01
CA THR A 152 -0.88 -4.13 -17.38
C THR A 152 -1.25 -3.03 -18.38
N PRO A 153 -0.97 -3.20 -19.68
CA PRO A 153 -1.35 -2.24 -20.72
C PRO A 153 -2.85 -1.87 -20.73
N ASP A 154 -3.72 -2.78 -20.27
CA ASP A 154 -5.18 -2.61 -20.24
C ASP A 154 -5.71 -2.09 -18.88
N THR A 155 -4.82 -1.88 -17.91
CA THR A 155 -5.22 -1.33 -16.62
C THR A 155 -5.59 0.14 -16.77
N LEU A 156 -6.75 0.51 -16.20
CA LEU A 156 -7.17 1.90 -16.11
C LEU A 156 -6.30 2.63 -15.06
N VAL A 157 -5.74 3.76 -15.45
CA VAL A 157 -4.91 4.63 -14.63
C VAL A 157 -5.50 6.05 -14.61
N TRP A 158 -5.33 6.76 -13.50
CA TRP A 158 -5.86 8.12 -13.34
C TRP A 158 -4.94 8.96 -12.46
N ARG A 159 -5.19 10.27 -12.45
CA ARG A 159 -4.44 11.19 -11.58
C ARG A 159 -4.69 10.89 -10.11
N ALA A 160 -3.62 10.75 -9.35
CA ALA A 160 -3.74 10.73 -7.91
C ALA A 160 -4.29 12.09 -7.42
N ARG A 161 -5.07 12.06 -6.34
CA ARG A 161 -5.77 13.23 -5.79
C ARG A 161 -4.96 13.92 -4.69
#